data_AF-A0A2V2LG32-F1
#
_entry.id   AF-A0A2V2LG32-F1
#
_cell.length_a   1.000
_cell.length_b   1.000
_cell.length_c   1.000
_cell.angle_alpha   90.00
_cell.angle_beta   90.00
_cell.angle_gamma   90.00
#
_symmetry.space_group_name_H-M   'P 1'
#
loop_
_entity.id
_entity.type
_entity.pdbx_description
1 polymer ?
#
loop_
_entity_poly.entity_id
_entity_poly.type
_entity_poly.pdbx_seq_one_letter_code
_entity_poly.pdbx_strand_id
1 'polypeptide(L)'
;MSARRRLIPRTGVLAALVSVAALAACGNALPSRTTERVTTATLRYNAVAHTDAEARAELTRMCGEAELQSITDPVIGDDGLFEVTATCLATYDGRGNLIPNET
;
A
#
# COMPACT_ATOMS: atom_id res chain seq x y z
N MET A 1 2.10 79.39 -14.01
CA MET A 1 2.78 78.08 -13.99
C MET A 1 2.43 77.42 -12.66
N SER A 2 1.41 76.55 -12.60
CA SER A 2 1.47 75.07 -12.74
C SER A 2 2.43 74.42 -11.71
N ALA A 3 2.05 73.46 -10.86
CA ALA A 3 0.87 72.61 -10.81
C ALA A 3 0.62 72.02 -9.40
N ARG A 4 -0.66 71.76 -9.10
CA ARG A 4 -1.14 70.87 -8.03
C ARG A 4 -0.76 69.41 -8.33
N ARG A 5 -0.37 68.61 -7.33
CA ARG A 5 -0.55 67.14 -7.32
C ARG A 5 -0.54 66.63 -5.87
N ARG A 6 -1.73 66.46 -5.29
CA ARG A 6 -2.44 65.18 -5.08
C ARG A 6 -1.96 64.45 -3.80
N LEU A 7 -2.61 64.78 -2.68
CA LEU A 7 -2.89 63.76 -1.66
C LEU A 7 -3.67 62.65 -2.35
N ILE A 8 -3.19 61.42 -2.22
CA ILE A 8 -3.87 60.22 -2.68
C ILE A 8 -4.75 59.74 -1.50
N PRO A 9 -6.08 59.78 -1.58
CA PRO A 9 -6.91 58.96 -0.73
C PRO A 9 -7.08 57.61 -1.43
N ARG A 10 -6.70 56.53 -0.75
CA ARG A 10 -7.21 55.20 -1.06
C ARG A 10 -7.76 54.60 0.22
N THR A 11 -9.03 54.91 0.46
CA THR A 11 -9.97 53.93 1.00
C THR A 11 -9.76 52.59 0.30
N GLY A 12 -9.19 51.64 1.03
CA GLY A 12 -9.12 50.22 0.72
C GLY A 12 -9.19 49.51 2.06
N VAL A 13 -10.42 49.26 2.54
CA VAL A 13 -10.97 47.91 2.59
C VAL A 13 -10.10 47.03 3.50
N LEU A 14 -10.42 47.00 4.79
CA LEU A 14 -11.18 45.89 5.39
C LEU A 14 -10.48 44.53 5.23
N ALA A 15 -10.21 43.92 6.39
CA ALA A 15 -10.16 42.48 6.58
C ALA A 15 -9.12 41.70 5.73
N ALA A 16 -7.92 41.55 6.29
CA ALA A 16 -7.08 40.38 6.02
C ALA A 16 -6.73 39.67 7.34
N LEU A 17 -7.75 39.49 8.19
CA LEU A 17 -7.82 38.38 9.14
C LEU A 17 -8.74 37.35 8.47
N VAL A 18 -8.43 36.07 8.61
CA VAL A 18 -9.07 34.90 7.95
C VAL A 18 -8.35 34.50 6.66
N SER A 19 -7.37 33.59 6.79
CA SER A 19 -7.11 32.47 5.85
C SER A 19 -5.99 31.52 6.33
N VAL A 20 -5.88 31.24 7.63
CA VAL A 20 -5.06 30.10 8.13
C VAL A 20 -5.97 29.07 8.80
N ALA A 21 -7.10 28.78 8.15
CA ALA A 21 -8.07 27.79 8.60
C ALA A 21 -8.51 26.87 7.44
N ALA A 22 -7.63 26.64 6.46
CA ALA A 22 -7.90 25.75 5.33
C ALA A 22 -6.93 24.56 5.23
N LEU A 23 -6.14 24.28 6.28
CA LEU A 23 -5.31 23.06 6.36
C LEU A 23 -5.88 22.00 7.32
N ALA A 24 -7.14 22.13 7.73
CA ALA A 24 -7.85 21.10 8.50
C ALA A 24 -8.93 20.38 7.67
N ALA A 25 -9.04 20.69 6.37
CA ALA A 25 -10.00 20.09 5.46
C ALA A 25 -9.39 19.04 4.51
N CYS A 26 -8.17 18.56 4.79
CA CYS A 26 -7.87 17.15 4.56
C CYS A 26 -8.58 16.36 5.67
N GLY A 27 -9.91 16.50 5.72
CA GLY A 27 -10.74 15.57 6.46
C GLY A 27 -10.32 14.20 5.97
N ASN A 28 -10.01 13.33 6.94
CA ASN A 28 -9.83 11.91 6.74
C ASN A 28 -11.08 11.35 6.04
N ALA A 29 -11.22 11.56 4.74
CA ALA A 29 -11.83 10.61 3.85
C ALA A 29 -10.85 9.44 3.83
N LEU A 30 -10.79 8.71 4.95
CA LEU A 30 -10.33 7.34 4.96
C LEU A 30 -11.16 6.70 3.85
N PRO A 31 -10.55 6.30 2.73
CA PRO A 31 -11.32 5.63 1.71
C PRO A 31 -11.99 4.46 2.43
N SER A 32 -13.32 4.41 2.43
CA SER A 32 -14.08 3.23 2.91
C SER A 32 -13.84 2.01 2.02
N ARG A 33 -12.76 2.04 1.23
CA ARG A 33 -12.38 1.07 0.24
C ARG A 33 -11.35 0.19 0.90
N THR A 34 -11.59 -1.10 0.82
CA THR A 34 -10.56 -2.08 1.09
C THR A 34 -9.43 -1.91 0.07
N THR A 35 -8.19 -2.13 0.52
CA THR A 35 -7.03 -2.14 -0.36
C THR A 35 -6.51 -3.56 -0.42
N GLU A 36 -6.46 -4.12 -1.63
CA GLU A 36 -5.86 -5.41 -1.90
C GLU A 36 -4.37 -5.25 -2.20
N ARG A 37 -3.54 -6.10 -1.58
CA ARG A 37 -2.12 -6.18 -1.85
C ARG A 37 -1.75 -7.61 -2.19
N VAL A 38 -1.27 -7.80 -3.40
CA VAL A 38 -0.68 -9.06 -3.84
C VAL A 38 0.80 -9.07 -3.49
N THR A 39 1.26 -10.13 -2.84
CA THR A 39 2.67 -10.40 -2.56
C THR A 39 3.04 -11.77 -3.10
N THR A 40 4.33 -11.97 -3.37
CA THR A 40 4.86 -13.27 -3.75
C THR A 40 5.87 -13.75 -2.72
N ALA A 41 5.86 -15.04 -2.44
CA ALA A 41 6.83 -15.72 -1.62
C ALA A 41 7.49 -16.81 -2.47
N THR A 42 8.80 -16.83 -2.52
CA THR A 42 9.56 -17.81 -3.32
C THR A 42 10.43 -18.64 -2.39
N LEU A 43 10.41 -19.95 -2.59
CA LEU A 43 11.23 -20.91 -1.86
C LEU A 43 12.03 -21.75 -2.84
N ARG A 44 13.32 -21.89 -2.56
CA ARG A 44 14.22 -22.79 -3.27
C ARG A 44 14.60 -23.95 -2.36
N TYR A 45 14.50 -25.18 -2.84
CA TYR A 45 14.76 -26.38 -2.05
C TYR A 45 15.44 -27.48 -2.87
N ASN A 46 16.13 -28.36 -2.17
CA ASN A 46 16.72 -29.56 -2.74
C ASN A 46 15.76 -30.74 -2.53
N ALA A 47 15.31 -31.39 -3.61
CA ALA A 47 14.36 -32.50 -3.56
C ALA A 47 14.89 -33.76 -2.82
N VAL A 48 16.19 -33.83 -2.54
CA VAL A 48 16.80 -34.88 -1.70
C VAL A 48 16.58 -34.60 -0.21
N ALA A 49 16.52 -33.32 0.18
CA ALA A 49 16.40 -32.90 1.57
C ALA A 49 14.96 -32.56 1.98
N HIS A 50 14.16 -32.07 1.03
CA HIS A 50 12.78 -31.64 1.26
C HIS A 50 11.88 -32.08 0.11
N THR A 51 10.65 -32.45 0.43
CA THR A 51 9.62 -32.79 -0.54
C THR A 51 8.86 -31.54 -1.01
N ASP A 52 8.24 -31.63 -2.19
CA ASP A 52 7.38 -30.59 -2.74
C ASP A 52 6.22 -30.23 -1.78
N ALA A 53 5.71 -31.20 -1.04
CA ALA A 53 4.65 -31.00 -0.06
C ALA A 53 5.12 -30.15 1.12
N GLU A 54 6.34 -30.40 1.63
CA GLU A 54 6.95 -29.60 2.69
C GLU A 54 7.26 -28.19 2.21
N ALA A 55 7.76 -28.05 0.98
CA ALA A 55 8.00 -26.76 0.35
C ALA A 55 6.70 -25.94 0.19
N ARG A 56 5.60 -26.58 -0.24
CA ARG A 56 4.27 -25.95 -0.31
C ARG A 56 3.76 -25.54 1.07
N ALA A 57 3.95 -26.38 2.10
CA ALA A 57 3.55 -26.05 3.46
C ALA A 57 4.36 -24.88 4.06
N GLU A 58 5.66 -24.77 3.74
CA GLU A 58 6.49 -23.61 4.10
C GLU A 58 6.00 -22.34 3.39
N LEU A 59 5.71 -22.41 2.09
CA LEU A 59 5.17 -21.27 1.34
C LEU A 59 3.84 -20.78 1.91
N THR A 60 2.93 -21.68 2.30
CA THR A 60 1.68 -21.30 2.99
C THR A 60 1.97 -20.57 4.30
N ARG A 61 2.96 -21.04 5.08
CA ARG A 61 3.39 -20.34 6.32
C ARG A 61 4.00 -18.97 6.02
N MET A 62 4.72 -18.82 4.90
CA MET A 62 5.27 -17.53 4.46
C MET A 62 4.19 -16.50 4.07
N CYS A 63 3.02 -16.95 3.59
CA CYS A 63 1.88 -16.05 3.35
C CYS A 63 1.30 -15.48 4.66
N GLY A 64 1.53 -16.13 5.81
CA GLY A 64 1.08 -15.66 7.11
C GLY A 64 -0.45 -15.54 7.18
N GLU A 65 -0.94 -14.34 7.49
CA GLU A 65 -2.37 -14.03 7.57
C GLU A 65 -3.00 -13.67 6.21
N ALA A 66 -2.21 -13.62 5.13
CA ALA A 66 -2.71 -13.37 3.78
C ALA A 66 -3.32 -14.66 3.17
N GLU A 67 -4.33 -14.51 2.33
CA GLU A 67 -4.93 -15.63 1.60
C GLU A 67 -3.95 -16.16 0.55
N LEU A 68 -3.74 -17.46 0.54
CA LEU A 68 -2.96 -18.13 -0.49
C LEU A 68 -3.81 -18.24 -1.77
N GLN A 69 -3.43 -17.50 -2.82
CA GLN A 69 -4.15 -17.52 -4.09
C GLN A 69 -3.70 -18.65 -5.02
N SER A 70 -2.39 -18.87 -5.10
CA SER A 70 -1.84 -19.92 -5.95
C SER A 70 -0.42 -20.28 -5.52
N ILE A 71 0.00 -21.49 -5.85
CA ILE A 71 1.39 -21.93 -5.78
C ILE A 71 1.76 -22.50 -7.16
N THR A 72 2.89 -22.06 -7.71
CA THR A 72 3.40 -22.57 -8.97
C THR A 72 3.85 -24.02 -8.84
N ASP A 73 3.85 -24.74 -9.95
CA ASP A 73 4.55 -26.02 -10.00
C ASP A 73 6.07 -25.82 -9.84
N PRO A 74 6.77 -26.79 -9.25
CA PRO A 74 8.20 -26.69 -9.03
C PRO A 74 8.97 -26.67 -10.35
N VAL A 75 9.87 -25.70 -10.49
CA VAL A 75 10.77 -25.55 -11.64
C VAL A 75 12.21 -25.71 -11.19
N ILE A 76 13.05 -26.34 -12.00
CA ILE A 76 14.48 -26.51 -11.68
C ILE A 76 15.22 -25.25 -12.15
N GLY A 77 15.86 -24.55 -11.22
CA GLY A 77 16.72 -23.40 -11.50
C GLY A 77 18.11 -23.79 -11.99
N ASP A 78 18.88 -22.78 -12.43
CA ASP A 78 20.23 -22.98 -12.99
C ASP A 78 21.25 -23.57 -11.99
N ASP A 79 20.96 -23.49 -10.70
CA ASP A 79 21.74 -24.08 -9.61
C ASP A 79 21.34 -25.52 -9.26
N GLY A 80 20.39 -26.10 -10.00
CA GLY A 80 19.86 -27.44 -9.76
C GLY A 80 18.90 -27.54 -8.57
N LEU A 81 18.52 -26.43 -7.95
CA LEU A 81 17.49 -26.41 -6.92
C LEU A 81 16.11 -26.27 -7.54
N PHE A 82 15.11 -26.88 -6.91
CA PHE A 82 13.71 -26.64 -7.25
C PHE A 82 13.28 -25.30 -6.66
N GLU A 83 12.56 -24.51 -7.45
CA GLU A 83 11.97 -23.25 -7.06
C GLU A 83 10.44 -23.35 -7.17
N VAL A 84 9.76 -22.89 -6.13
CA VAL A 84 8.30 -22.76 -6.07
C VAL A 84 7.97 -21.36 -5.60
N THR A 85 6.92 -20.77 -6.18
CA THR A 85 6.45 -19.44 -5.81
C THR A 85 4.98 -19.48 -5.43
N ALA A 86 4.65 -18.93 -4.27
CA ALA A 86 3.29 -18.65 -3.84
C ALA A 86 2.91 -17.20 -4.14
N THR A 87 1.66 -16.99 -4.51
CA THR A 87 1.03 -15.68 -4.57
C THR A 87 0.05 -15.56 -3.41
N CYS A 88 0.23 -14.55 -2.57
CA CYS A 88 -0.61 -14.27 -1.42
C CYS A 88 -1.37 -12.96 -1.62
N LEU A 89 -2.63 -12.90 -1.18
CA LEU A 89 -3.47 -11.70 -1.22
C LEU A 89 -3.79 -11.27 0.21
N ALA A 90 -3.37 -10.05 0.56
CA ALA A 90 -3.75 -9.40 1.82
C ALA A 90 -4.75 -8.29 1.54
N THR A 91 -5.86 -8.27 2.25
CA THR A 91 -6.89 -7.23 2.16
C THR A 91 -6.80 -6.35 3.39
N TYR A 92 -6.67 -5.05 3.19
CA TYR A 92 -6.60 -4.06 4.27
C TYR A 92 -7.86 -3.21 4.30
N ASP A 93 -8.34 -2.86 5.49
CA ASP A 93 -9.42 -1.90 5.65
C ASP A 93 -8.94 -0.47 5.32
N GLY A 94 -9.88 0.48 5.29
CA GLY A 94 -9.56 1.89 5.02
C GLY A 94 -8.63 2.55 6.06
N ARG A 95 -8.38 1.88 7.21
CA ARG A 95 -7.47 2.30 8.28
C ARG A 95 -6.11 1.61 8.21
N GLY A 96 -5.90 0.71 7.24
CA GLY A 96 -4.67 -0.06 7.07
C GLY A 96 -4.56 -1.30 7.96
N ASN A 97 -5.64 -1.70 8.64
CA ASN A 97 -5.65 -2.97 9.38
C ASN A 97 -5.87 -4.12 8.40
N LEU A 98 -5.19 -5.24 8.64
CA LEU A 98 -5.46 -6.45 7.90
C LEU A 98 -6.88 -6.95 8.21
N ILE A 99 -7.64 -7.24 7.17
CA ILE A 99 -8.91 -7.95 7.27
C ILE A 99 -8.57 -9.44 7.18
N PRO A 100 -8.73 -10.21 8.27
CA PRO A 100 -8.47 -11.65 8.23
C PRO A 100 -9.45 -12.30 7.25
N ASN A 101 -8.94 -13.16 6.39
CA ASN A 101 -9.79 -13.96 5.53
C ASN A 101 -10.45 -15.05 6.38
N GLU A 102 -11.77 -15.21 6.28
CA GLU A 102 -12.49 -16.28 6.95
C GLU A 102 -12.19 -17.59 6.19
N THR A 103 -11.13 -18.29 6.62
CA THR A 103 -10.78 -19.65 6.14
C THR A 103 -11.76 -20.71 6.60
#